data_AF-A0A149V096-F1
#
_entry.id   AF-A0A149V096-F1
#
_cell.length_a   1.000
_cell.length_b   1.000
_cell.length_c   1.000
_cell.angle_alpha   90.00
_cell.angle_beta   90.00
_cell.angle_gamma   90.00
#
_symmetry.space_group_name_H-M   'P 1'
#
loop_
_entity.id
_entity.type
_entity.pdbx_description
1 polymer ?
#
loop_
_entity_poly.entity_id
_entity_poly.type
_entity_poly.pdbx_seq_one_letter_code
_entity_poly.pdbx_strand_id
1 'polypeptide(L)' 'SGTLMIRRLDPRLGGGVRVIADNHRYPPQDIEEDRLHCFRLLGEVVWTGGVPRP' A
#
# COMPACT_ATOMS: atom_id res chain seq x y z
N SER A 1 -2.04 18.55 6.55
CA SER A 1 -2.95 17.42 6.71
C SER A 1 -2.46 16.26 5.86
N GLY A 2 -2.66 15.01 6.28
CA GLY A 2 -2.26 13.82 5.52
C GLY A 2 -3.48 13.06 5.01
N THR A 3 -3.32 12.30 3.94
CA THR A 3 -4.36 11.40 3.40
C THR A 3 -4.11 9.98 3.90
N LEU A 4 -5.15 9.34 4.45
CA LEU A 4 -5.10 7.92 4.80
C LEU A 4 -5.39 7.06 3.56
N MET A 5 -4.57 6.04 3.32
CA MET A 5 -4.75 5.11 2.20
C MET A 5 -4.54 3.67 2.66
N ILE A 6 -5.24 2.74 2.01
CA ILE A 6 -4.96 1.30 2.09
C ILE A 6 -4.33 0.89 0.77
N ARG A 7 -3.14 0.28 0.84
CA ARG A 7 -2.38 -0.19 -0.32
C ARG A 7 -1.69 -1.50 0.05
N ARG A 8 -1.49 -2.36 -0.94
CA ARG A 8 -0.58 -3.50 -0.78
C ARG A 8 0.85 -2.96 -0.89
N LEU A 9 1.69 -3.35 0.07
CA LEU A 9 3.11 -3.01 0.09
C LEU A 9 3.92 -4.24 -0.34
N ASP A 10 4.81 -4.05 -1.31
CA ASP A 10 5.70 -5.08 -1.86
C ASP A 10 7.16 -4.62 -1.72
N PRO A 11 7.85 -4.97 -0.61
CA PRO A 11 9.24 -4.58 -0.38
C PRO A 11 10.18 -5.16 -1.45
N ARG A 12 11.11 -4.36 -1.98
CA ARG A 12 12.02 -4.79 -3.05
C ARG A 12 13.38 -5.22 -2.50
N LEU A 13 14.01 -6.20 -3.16
CA LEU A 13 15.42 -6.53 -2.94
C LEU A 13 16.28 -5.32 -3.32
N GLY A 14 17.14 -4.87 -2.40
CA GLY A 14 17.94 -3.66 -2.57
C GLY A 14 17.30 -2.38 -2.03
N GLY A 15 16.18 -2.48 -1.32
CA GLY A 15 15.55 -1.35 -0.63
C GLY A 15 14.33 -0.77 -1.34
N GLY A 16 13.61 0.10 -0.63
CA GLY A 16 12.36 0.69 -1.11
C GLY A 16 11.17 -0.27 -1.13
N VAL A 17 10.06 0.21 -1.67
CA VAL A 17 8.79 -0.53 -1.69
C VAL A 17 7.98 -0.19 -2.94
N ARG A 18 7.31 -1.19 -3.50
CA ARG A 18 6.27 -0.99 -4.50
C ARG A 18 4.90 -0.91 -3.82
N VAL A 19 4.18 0.17 -4.06
CA VAL A 19 2.86 0.48 -3.49
C VAL A 19 1.79 0.23 -4.54
N ILE A 20 0.93 -0.75 -4.28
CA ILE A 20 -0.04 -1.26 -5.26
C ILE A 20 -1.47 -0.95 -4.79
N ALA A 21 -2.27 -0.37 -5.70
CA ALA A 21 -3.71 -0.24 -5.50
C ALA A 21 -4.41 -1.53 -5.97
N ASP A 22 -5.46 -1.94 -5.25
CA ASP A 22 -6.32 -3.06 -5.67
C ASP A 22 -7.37 -2.60 -6.71
N ASN A 23 -6.90 -1.86 -7.73
CA ASN A 23 -7.72 -1.29 -8.78
C ASN A 23 -6.85 -0.97 -10.01
N HIS A 24 -7.19 -1.57 -11.16
CA HIS A 24 -6.47 -1.46 -12.42
C HIS A 24 -6.33 -0.04 -12.98
N ARG A 25 -7.18 0.92 -12.55
CA ARG A 25 -7.10 2.32 -12.97
C ARG A 25 -5.87 3.03 -12.40
N TYR A 26 -5.30 2.54 -11.31
CA TYR A 26 -4.19 3.19 -10.62
C TYR A 26 -2.93 2.33 -10.71
N PRO A 27 -1.92 2.74 -11.49
CA PRO A 27 -0.70 1.95 -11.64
C PRO A 27 0.06 1.86 -10.30
N PRO A 28 0.83 0.77 -10.09
CA PRO A 28 1.77 0.68 -8.98
C PRO A 28 2.76 1.85 -8.95
N GLN A 29 3.18 2.23 -7.75
CA GLN A 29 4.16 3.29 -7.55
C GLN A 29 5.37 2.71 -6.84
N ASP A 30 6.56 2.96 -7.39
CA ASP A 30 7.82 2.57 -6.76
C ASP A 30 8.33 3.73 -5.90
N ILE A 31 8.63 3.43 -4.65
CA ILE A 31 9.23 4.37 -3.69
C ILE A 31 10.62 3.86 -3.37
N GLU A 32 11.61 4.66 -3.72
CA GLU A 32 13.02 4.40 -3.42
C GLU A 32 13.28 4.47 -1.90
N GLU A 33 14.33 3.77 -1.45
CA GLU A 33 14.66 3.62 -0.02
C GLU A 33 14.82 4.98 0.68
N ASP A 34 15.51 5.92 0.04
CA ASP A 34 15.77 7.27 0.54
C ASP A 34 14.49 8.12 0.66
N ARG A 35 13.37 7.67 0.07
CA ARG A 35 12.08 8.36 0.06
C ARG A 35 11.01 7.70 0.92
N LEU A 36 11.33 6.64 1.67
CA LEU A 36 10.35 5.95 2.52
C LEU A 36 9.73 6.85 3.61
N HIS A 37 10.34 8.00 3.91
CA HIS A 37 9.78 9.02 4.81
C HIS A 37 8.52 9.72 4.28
N CYS A 38 8.14 9.52 3.01
CA CYS A 38 6.97 10.17 2.41
C CYS A 38 5.62 9.59 2.89
N PHE A 39 5.62 8.46 3.60
CA PHE A 39 4.45 7.93 4.27
C PHE A 39 4.81 7.34 5.65
N ARG A 40 3.78 7.14 6.48
CA ARG A 40 3.90 6.40 7.74
C ARG A 40 3.05 5.14 7.64
N LEU A 41 3.64 3.99 7.92
CA LEU A 41 2.87 2.76 8.09
C LEU A 41 2.08 2.86 9.40
N LEU A 42 0.75 2.80 9.31
CA LEU A 42 -0.12 2.88 10.48
C LEU A 42 -0.52 1.51 11.03
N GLY A 43 -0.46 0.46 10.22
CA GLY A 43 -0.80 -0.90 10.63
C GLY A 43 -1.00 -1.84 9.45
N GLU A 44 -1.42 -3.05 9.75
CA GLU A 44 -1.72 -4.11 8.79
C GLU A 44 -3.23 -4.38 8.74
N VAL A 45 -3.76 -4.63 7.54
CA VAL A 45 -5.15 -5.06 7.36
C VAL A 45 -5.24 -6.56 7.61
N VAL A 46 -5.78 -6.97 8.76
CA VAL A 46 -5.89 -8.38 9.17
C VAL A 46 -7.25 -9.02 8.92
N TRP A 47 -8.23 -8.25 8.45
CA TRP A 47 -9.57 -8.75 8.17
C TRP A 47 -10.16 -8.04 6.96
N THR A 48 -10.77 -8.82 6.08
CA THR A 48 -11.61 -8.34 4.99
C THR A 48 -12.96 -9.02 5.10
N GLY A 49 -14.05 -8.25 5.27
CA GLY A 49 -15.37 -8.86 5.33
C GLY A 49 -16.54 -7.89 5.17
N GLY A 50 -17.65 -8.51 4.77
CA GLY A 50 -19.00 -8.02 4.51
C GLY A 50 -19.89 -9.26 4.25
N VAL A 51 -21.21 -9.11 4.30
CA VAL A 51 -22.14 -10.25 4.14
C VAL A 51 -21.87 -10.98 2.81
N PRO A 52 -21.63 -12.31 2.80
CA PRO A 52 -21.57 -13.08 1.55
C PRO A 52 -22.86 -12.83 0.76
N ARG A 53 -22.75 -12.36 -0.49
CA ARG A 53 -23.92 -12.35 -1.37
C ARG A 53 -24.10 -13.77 -1.90
N PRO A 54 -25.33 -14.33 -1.85
CA PRO A 54 -25.63 -15.64 -2.42
C PRO A 54 -25.39 -15.66 -3.94
#